data_AF-A0A4Q4D4I6-F1
#
_entry.id   AF-A0A4Q4D4I6-F1
#
_cell.length_a   1.000
_cell.length_b   1.000
_cell.length_c   1.000
_cell.angle_alpha   90.00
_cell.angle_beta   90.00
_cell.angle_gamma   90.00
#
_symmetry.space_group_name_H-M   'P 1'
#
loop_
_entity.id
_entity.type
_entity.pdbx_description
1 polymer ?
#
loop_
_entity_poly.entity_id
_entity_poly.type
_entity_poly.pdbx_seq_one_letter_code
_entity_poly.pdbx_strand_id
1 'polypeptide(L)'
;MRNNDYSPRNDRHQRGPRRGGFPFGPELDWDPREAGGPGHPGRRPGRRGRGRGGDVRAAALLLLAEQPMHGYQLIQDIAERSEGRWTPSPGSIYPVLQQLEDEGLVEFERVDGRKTATLTDDGRELVEQQRESLGT
;
A
#
# COMPACT_ATOMS: atom_id res chain seq x y z
N MET A 1 16.30 31.22 41.40
CA MET A 1 16.71 31.26 39.97
C MET A 1 15.85 30.24 39.23
N ARG A 2 14.96 30.60 38.28
CA ARG A 2 15.22 30.77 36.82
C ARG A 2 15.94 29.53 36.24
N ASN A 3 15.49 28.75 35.25
CA ASN A 3 14.63 28.95 34.06
C ASN A 3 14.03 27.57 33.64
N ASN A 4 12.80 27.46 33.13
CA ASN A 4 12.40 27.48 31.70
C ASN A 4 13.35 26.71 30.76
N ASP A 5 12.90 25.62 30.12
CA ASP A 5 12.75 25.59 28.65
C ASP A 5 12.01 24.36 28.11
N TYR A 6 11.56 24.51 26.87
CA TYR A 6 10.54 23.80 26.12
C TYR A 6 11.19 22.76 25.18
N SER A 7 10.52 21.60 25.00
CA SER A 7 10.48 20.63 23.87
C SER A 7 11.22 20.91 22.53
N PRO A 8 11.36 19.95 21.56
CA PRO A 8 11.21 18.48 21.57
C PRO A 8 12.16 17.69 20.58
N ARG A 9 11.95 16.35 20.44
CA ARG A 9 12.28 15.45 19.29
C ARG A 9 13.74 15.28 18.85
N ASN A 10 14.30 14.07 19.01
CA ASN A 10 14.99 13.36 17.92
C ASN A 10 15.38 11.92 18.33
N ASP A 11 14.58 10.92 17.95
CA ASP A 11 15.04 9.53 17.93
C ASP A 11 14.81 8.99 16.53
N ARG A 12 15.80 9.21 15.68
CA ARG A 12 15.89 8.60 14.36
C ARG A 12 17.01 7.56 14.41
N HIS A 13 16.64 6.36 13.96
CA HIS A 13 17.49 5.33 13.37
C HIS A 13 18.26 4.39 14.30
N GLN A 14 17.72 3.17 14.43
CA GLN A 14 18.50 1.95 14.18
C GLN A 14 17.68 0.94 13.37
N ARG A 15 17.71 1.05 12.04
CA ARG A 15 17.38 -0.04 11.11
C ARG A 15 18.64 -0.88 10.89
N GLY A 16 18.65 -2.12 11.36
CA GLY A 16 19.59 -3.15 10.91
C GLY A 16 19.11 -3.82 9.62
N PRO A 17 19.99 -4.37 8.76
CA PRO A 17 19.59 -4.97 7.48
C PRO A 17 19.53 -6.50 7.54
N ARG A 18 18.38 -7.13 7.22
CA ARG A 18 18.23 -8.53 6.75
C ARG A 18 16.98 -8.61 5.86
N ARG A 19 17.08 -8.63 4.53
CA ARG A 19 17.42 -9.76 3.62
C ARG A 19 16.31 -10.81 3.55
N GLY A 20 15.51 -10.73 2.47
CA GLY A 20 14.98 -11.87 1.70
C GLY A 20 13.99 -12.79 2.41
N GLY A 21 12.72 -12.41 2.36
CA GLY A 21 11.58 -13.29 2.64
C GLY A 21 10.32 -12.46 2.56
N PHE A 22 9.38 -12.81 1.67
CA PHE A 22 8.03 -12.27 1.75
C PHE A 22 7.50 -12.63 3.15
N PRO A 23 7.05 -11.68 3.99
CA PRO A 23 6.58 -11.98 5.35
C PRO A 23 5.22 -12.72 5.36
N PHE A 24 4.74 -13.16 4.19
CA PHE A 24 3.54 -13.97 4.03
C PHE A 24 3.92 -15.42 3.76
N GLY A 25 3.97 -16.23 4.82
CA GLY A 25 3.87 -17.69 4.74
C GLY A 25 3.98 -18.29 6.15
N PRO A 26 3.15 -19.28 6.57
CA PRO A 26 2.36 -20.21 5.75
C PRO A 26 0.89 -20.35 6.23
N GLU A 27 -0.07 -19.68 5.59
CA GLU A 27 -1.49 -20.10 5.59
C GLU A 27 -2.27 -19.58 4.36
N LEU A 28 -1.57 -19.05 3.35
CA LEU A 28 -2.13 -18.88 2.02
C LEU A 28 -1.26 -19.70 1.09
N ASP A 29 -1.83 -20.75 0.53
CA ASP A 29 -1.22 -21.72 -0.40
C ASP A 29 -0.93 -21.09 -1.77
N TRP A 30 -0.31 -19.91 -1.79
CA TRP A 30 0.08 -19.27 -3.02
C TRP A 30 1.42 -19.86 -3.50
N ASP A 31 1.35 -20.95 -4.25
CA ASP A 31 2.49 -21.48 -5.01
C ASP A 31 2.66 -20.66 -6.30
N PRO A 32 3.78 -19.93 -6.49
CA PRO A 32 4.06 -19.20 -7.72
C PRO A 32 4.13 -20.07 -8.98
N ARG A 33 4.14 -21.41 -8.83
CA ARG A 33 4.16 -22.40 -9.92
C ARG A 33 2.77 -22.94 -10.27
N GLU A 34 1.75 -22.70 -9.45
CA GLU A 34 0.36 -23.12 -9.72
C GLU A 34 -0.51 -22.01 -10.32
N ALA A 35 0.01 -20.79 -10.47
CA ALA A 35 -0.59 -19.74 -11.29
C ALA A 35 -0.40 -20.06 -12.79
N GLY A 36 -1.04 -21.14 -13.26
CA GLY A 36 -1.12 -21.54 -14.66
C GLY A 36 -1.98 -20.58 -15.46
N GLY A 37 -1.39 -19.46 -15.90
CA GLY A 37 -1.89 -18.60 -16.97
C GLY A 37 -0.80 -18.43 -18.04
N PRO A 38 -1.11 -18.57 -19.35
CA PRO A 38 -0.09 -18.50 -20.39
C PRO A 38 0.36 -17.05 -20.57
N GLY A 39 1.59 -16.73 -20.16
CA GLY A 39 2.27 -15.52 -20.62
C GLY A 39 3.21 -14.85 -19.62
N HIS A 40 4.39 -15.44 -19.41
CA HIS A 40 5.55 -14.66 -18.98
C HIS A 40 6.44 -14.35 -20.20
N PRO A 41 6.41 -13.14 -20.77
CA PRO A 41 7.56 -12.64 -21.48
C PRO A 41 8.34 -11.71 -20.55
N GLY A 42 9.55 -12.15 -20.20
CA GLY A 42 10.73 -11.30 -20.19
C GLY A 42 10.67 -10.02 -19.37
N ARG A 43 11.38 -10.05 -18.24
CA ARG A 43 12.06 -8.89 -17.67
C ARG A 43 12.79 -8.10 -18.78
N ARG A 44 12.21 -6.99 -19.23
CA ARG A 44 12.93 -5.91 -19.95
C ARG A 44 13.04 -4.72 -19.00
N PRO A 45 14.25 -4.29 -18.59
CA PRO A 45 14.43 -3.03 -17.88
C PRO A 45 14.41 -1.91 -18.93
N GLY A 46 13.22 -1.44 -19.27
CA GLY A 46 13.06 -0.42 -20.30
C GLY A 46 11.67 0.17 -20.25
N ARG A 47 11.62 1.50 -20.08
CA ARG A 47 10.44 2.38 -20.00
C ARG A 47 9.77 2.43 -18.62
N ARG A 48 9.97 3.56 -17.95
CA ARG A 48 9.04 4.16 -16.99
C ARG A 48 7.71 4.42 -17.72
N GLY A 49 6.98 3.36 -18.03
CA GLY A 49 5.55 3.45 -18.32
C GLY A 49 4.87 3.55 -16.97
N ARG A 50 3.90 4.45 -16.84
CA ARG A 50 2.89 4.41 -15.77
C ARG A 50 2.17 3.06 -15.92
N GLY A 51 2.77 2.02 -15.34
CA GLY A 51 2.24 0.68 -15.35
C GLY A 51 1.14 0.62 -14.32
N ARG A 52 0.13 -0.21 -14.59
CA ARG A 52 -1.08 -0.45 -13.80
C ARG A 52 -0.94 -0.46 -12.26
N GLY A 53 0.27 -0.67 -11.70
CA GLY A 53 0.53 -0.54 -10.26
C GLY A 53 0.54 0.90 -9.71
N GLY A 54 0.84 1.91 -10.54
CA GLY A 54 0.69 3.32 -10.19
C GLY A 54 -0.78 3.70 -9.94
N ASP A 55 -1.67 3.13 -10.75
CA ASP A 55 -3.12 3.31 -10.62
C ASP A 55 -3.64 2.64 -9.35
N VAL A 56 -3.15 1.43 -9.00
CA VAL A 56 -3.51 0.73 -7.75
C VAL A 56 -3.09 1.53 -6.51
N ARG A 57 -1.86 2.06 -6.50
CA ARG A 57 -1.35 2.85 -5.36
C ARG A 57 -2.19 4.10 -5.13
N ALA A 58 -2.46 4.85 -6.21
CA ALA A 58 -3.27 6.06 -6.14
C ALA A 58 -4.68 5.75 -5.63
N ALA A 59 -5.34 4.73 -6.22
CA ALA A 59 -6.68 4.34 -5.82
C ALA A 59 -6.74 3.86 -4.35
N ALA A 60 -5.76 3.08 -3.90
CA ALA A 60 -5.69 2.64 -2.51
C ALA A 60 -5.54 3.82 -1.54
N LEU A 61 -4.64 4.76 -1.82
CA LEU A 61 -4.45 5.96 -0.99
C LEU A 61 -5.71 6.82 -0.92
N LEU A 62 -6.38 7.05 -2.05
CA LEU A 62 -7.61 7.83 -2.12
C LEU A 62 -8.75 7.19 -1.30
N LEU A 63 -8.91 5.87 -1.39
CA LEU A 63 -9.92 5.14 -0.63
C LEU A 63 -9.62 5.12 0.87
N LEU A 64 -8.36 4.88 1.25
CA LEU A 64 -7.94 4.89 2.64
C LEU A 64 -8.00 6.27 3.29
N ALA A 65 -8.00 7.34 2.49
CA ALA A 65 -8.24 8.71 2.96
C ALA A 65 -9.68 8.92 3.42
N GLU A 66 -10.64 8.20 2.85
CA GLU A 66 -12.04 8.28 3.25
C GLU A 66 -12.31 7.48 4.51
N GLN A 67 -11.82 6.23 4.56
CA GLN A 67 -11.97 5.37 5.73
C GLN A 67 -10.93 4.23 5.74
N PRO A 68 -10.60 3.67 6.92
CA PRO A 68 -9.84 2.43 7.01
C PRO A 68 -10.55 1.28 6.29
N MET A 69 -9.80 0.47 5.54
CA MET A 69 -10.38 -0.62 4.74
C MET A 69 -9.50 -1.88 4.74
N HIS A 70 -10.14 -3.03 4.55
CA HIS A 70 -9.42 -4.28 4.29
C HIS A 70 -8.96 -4.36 2.83
N GLY A 71 -7.90 -5.13 2.56
CA GLY A 71 -7.37 -5.28 1.19
C GLY A 71 -8.40 -5.79 0.17
N TYR A 72 -9.30 -6.69 0.58
CA TYR A 72 -10.39 -7.16 -0.30
C TYR A 72 -11.50 -6.13 -0.48
N GLN A 73 -11.75 -5.29 0.53
CA GLN A 73 -12.69 -4.18 0.41
C GLN A 73 -12.16 -3.13 -0.58
N LEU A 74 -10.86 -2.82 -0.52
CA LEU A 74 -10.22 -1.97 -1.52
C LEU A 74 -10.39 -2.51 -2.95
N ILE A 75 -10.26 -3.82 -3.17
CA ILE A 75 -10.49 -4.42 -4.49
C ILE A 75 -11.93 -4.17 -4.97
N GLN A 76 -12.91 -4.38 -4.09
CA GLN A 76 -14.34 -4.19 -4.41
C GLN A 76 -14.65 -2.73 -4.68
N ASP A 77 -14.22 -1.82 -3.81
CA ASP A 77 -14.50 -0.39 -3.93
C ASP A 77 -13.85 0.20 -5.18
N ILE A 78 -12.65 -0.27 -5.57
CA ILE A 78 -12.00 0.13 -6.84
C ILE A 78 -12.80 -0.40 -8.04
N ALA A 79 -13.27 -1.64 -7.98
CA ALA A 79 -14.11 -2.20 -9.05
C ALA A 79 -15.42 -1.42 -9.20
N GLU A 80 -16.07 -1.07 -8.08
CA GLU A 80 -17.33 -0.33 -8.07
C GLU A 80 -17.16 1.09 -8.61
N ARG A 81 -16.15 1.84 -8.13
CA ARG A 81 -15.88 3.21 -8.61
C ARG A 81 -15.42 3.27 -10.06
N SER A 82 -14.81 2.21 -10.56
CA SER A 82 -14.47 2.11 -11.98
C SER A 82 -15.64 1.60 -12.84
N GLU A 83 -16.83 1.38 -12.26
CA GLU A 83 -17.99 0.76 -12.92
C GLU A 83 -17.63 -0.58 -13.58
N GLY A 84 -16.76 -1.35 -12.94
CA GLY A 84 -16.23 -2.63 -13.42
C GLY A 84 -15.24 -2.50 -14.58
N ARG A 85 -14.87 -1.29 -15.03
CA ARG A 85 -13.86 -1.10 -16.09
C ARG A 85 -12.48 -1.57 -15.65
N TRP A 86 -12.20 -1.56 -14.35
CA TRP A 86 -10.91 -1.95 -13.81
C TRP A 86 -11.01 -2.49 -12.39
N THR A 87 -10.58 -3.75 -12.22
CA THR A 87 -10.48 -4.39 -10.92
C THR A 87 -9.04 -4.81 -10.67
N PRO A 88 -8.37 -4.31 -9.62
CA PRO A 88 -7.06 -4.79 -9.25
C PRO A 88 -7.13 -6.23 -8.75
N SER A 89 -6.13 -7.03 -9.10
CA SER A 89 -6.02 -8.39 -8.56
C SER A 89 -5.51 -8.35 -7.11
N PRO A 90 -5.81 -9.40 -6.31
CA PRO A 90 -5.15 -9.62 -5.03
C PRO A 90 -3.62 -9.55 -5.13
N GLY A 91 -3.05 -10.17 -6.17
CA GLY A 91 -1.60 -10.16 -6.44
C GLY A 91 -1.01 -8.80 -6.78
N SER A 92 -1.83 -7.78 -7.06
CA SER A 92 -1.40 -6.40 -7.26
C SER A 92 -1.67 -5.49 -6.06
N ILE A 93 -2.75 -5.70 -5.30
CA ILE A 93 -3.11 -4.80 -4.20
C ILE A 93 -2.23 -5.02 -2.97
N TYR A 94 -2.00 -6.26 -2.56
CA TYR A 94 -1.27 -6.55 -1.33
C TYR A 94 0.20 -6.12 -1.38
N PRO A 95 0.94 -6.34 -2.49
CA PRO A 95 2.30 -5.79 -2.62
C PRO A 95 2.33 -4.26 -2.54
N VAL A 96 1.33 -3.59 -3.10
CA VAL A 96 1.24 -2.12 -3.04
C VAL A 96 0.98 -1.64 -1.61
N LEU A 97 0.07 -2.29 -0.88
CA LEU A 97 -0.19 -1.93 0.52
C LEU A 97 1.03 -2.15 1.42
N GLN A 98 1.82 -3.19 1.15
CA GLN A 98 3.09 -3.41 1.85
C GLN A 98 4.12 -2.34 1.52
N GLN A 99 4.23 -1.94 0.26
CA GLN A 99 5.09 -0.82 -0.11
C GLN A 99 4.67 0.48 0.59
N LEU A 100 3.35 0.75 0.69
CA LEU A 100 2.84 1.93 1.40
C LEU A 100 3.13 1.88 2.91
N GLU A 101 3.09 0.69 3.52
CA GLU A 101 3.51 0.46 4.91
C GLU A 101 5.02 0.70 5.10
N ASP A 102 5.85 0.15 4.21
CA ASP A 102 7.31 0.35 4.24
C ASP A 102 7.71 1.83 4.07
N GLU A 103 6.94 2.57 3.27
CA GLU A 103 7.04 4.02 3.07
C GLU A 103 6.50 4.83 4.26
N GLY A 104 5.79 4.22 5.20
CA GLY A 104 5.19 4.87 6.36
C GLY A 104 3.91 5.65 6.07
N LEU A 105 3.29 5.44 4.92
CA LEU A 105 2.07 6.13 4.48
C LEU A 105 0.78 5.42 4.94
N VAL A 106 0.89 4.12 5.19
CA VAL A 106 -0.18 3.26 5.70
C VAL A 106 0.33 2.50 6.90
N GLU A 107 -0.54 2.24 7.86
CA GLU A 107 -0.31 1.26 8.91
C GLU A 107 -1.39 0.18 8.86
N PHE A 108 -1.10 -0.98 9.44
CA PHE A 108 -2.06 -2.05 9.54
C PHE A 108 -2.41 -2.36 10.98
N GLU A 109 -3.71 -2.36 11.25
CA GLU A 109 -4.27 -2.67 12.54
C GLU A 109 -5.16 -3.92 12.46
N ARG A 110 -5.38 -4.58 13.60
CA ARG A 110 -6.39 -5.65 13.69
C ARG A 110 -7.67 -5.08 14.25
N VAL A 111 -8.66 -4.90 13.38
CA VAL A 111 -10.03 -4.53 13.75
C VAL A 111 -10.90 -5.77 13.60
N ASP A 112 -11.56 -6.20 14.68
CA ASP A 112 -12.42 -7.39 14.69
C ASP A 112 -11.74 -8.66 14.15
N GLY A 113 -10.45 -8.83 14.48
CA GLY A 113 -9.64 -9.97 14.05
C GLY A 113 -9.16 -9.91 12.59
N ARG A 114 -9.46 -8.84 11.85
CA ARG A 114 -9.10 -8.66 10.44
C ARG A 114 -8.05 -7.57 10.28
N LYS A 115 -7.10 -7.77 9.36
CA LYS A 115 -6.06 -6.80 9.04
C LYS A 115 -6.67 -5.65 8.22
N THR A 116 -6.72 -4.47 8.80
CA THR A 116 -7.27 -3.23 8.23
C THR A 116 -6.12 -2.29 7.92
N ALA A 117 -6.09 -1.73 6.71
CA ALA A 117 -5.15 -0.68 6.35
C ALA A 117 -5.76 0.69 6.74
N THR A 118 -4.93 1.57 7.30
CA THR A 118 -5.28 2.93 7.72
C THR A 118 -4.21 3.89 7.25
N LEU A 119 -4.56 5.10 6.78
CA LEU A 119 -3.55 6.12 6.49
C LEU A 119 -2.94 6.68 7.78
N THR A 120 -1.63 6.82 7.78
CA THR A 120 -0.88 7.61 8.76
C THR A 120 -1.05 9.11 8.48
N ASP A 121 -0.57 9.96 9.39
CA ASP A 121 -0.54 11.41 9.20
C ASP A 121 0.20 11.80 7.90
N ASP A 122 1.38 11.19 7.67
CA ASP A 122 2.18 11.41 6.45
C ASP A 122 1.43 10.96 5.18
N GLY A 123 0.71 9.84 5.27
CA GLY A 123 -0.14 9.34 4.19
C GLY A 123 -1.29 10.30 3.85
N ARG A 124 -1.95 10.86 4.86
CA ARG A 124 -3.03 11.85 4.69
C ARG A 124 -2.51 13.13 4.07
N GLU A 125 -1.36 13.63 4.53
CA GLU A 125 -0.73 14.83 3.97
C GLU A 125 -0.38 14.63 2.50
N LEU A 126 0.19 13.47 2.15
CA LEU A 126 0.50 13.13 0.75
C LEU A 126 -0.75 13.15 -0.12
N VAL A 127 -1.84 12.53 0.35
CA VAL A 127 -3.11 12.50 -0.41
C VAL A 127 -3.64 13.91 -0.61
N GLU A 128 -3.62 14.75 0.41
CA GLU A 128 -4.11 16.14 0.30
C GLU A 128 -3.26 16.95 -0.69
N GLN A 129 -1.93 16.84 -0.62
CA GLN A 129 -1.03 17.52 -1.55
C GLN A 129 -1.16 17.03 -3.00
N GLN A 130 -1.53 15.76 -3.19
CA GLN A 130 -1.54 15.11 -4.50
C GLN A 130 -2.95 14.82 -5.02
N ARG A 131 -4.00 15.27 -4.33
CA ARG A 131 -5.39 14.91 -4.62
C ARG A 131 -5.79 15.18 -6.06
N GLU A 132 -5.37 16.33 -6.60
CA GLU A 132 -5.60 16.70 -8.00
C GLU A 132 -4.87 15.79 -8.99
N SER A 133 -3.69 15.29 -8.62
CA SER A 133 -2.86 14.43 -9.47
C SER A 133 -3.24 12.94 -9.41
N LEU A 134 -3.90 12.51 -8.32
CA LEU A 134 -4.31 11.13 -8.08
C LEU A 134 -5.72 10.83 -8.59
N GLY A 135 -6.57 11.84 -8.79
CA GLY A 135 -7.99 11.70 -9.15
C GLY A 135 -8.35 11.85 -10.63
N THR A 136 -7.39 11.71 -11.56
CA THR A 136 -7.64 11.78 -13.02
C THR A 136 -7.80 10.40 -13.62
#